data_AF-A0A317ZFH6-F1
#
_entry.id   AF-A0A317ZFH6-F1
#
_cell.length_a   1.000
_cell.length_b   1.000
_cell.length_c   1.000
_cell.angle_alpha   90.00
_cell.angle_beta   90.00
_cell.angle_gamma   90.00
#
_symmetry.space_group_name_H-M   'P 1'
#
loop_
_entity.id
_entity.type
_entity.pdbx_description
1 polymer ?
#
loop_
_entity_poly.entity_id
_entity_poly.type
_entity_poly.pdbx_seq_one_letter_code
_entity_poly.pdbx_strand_id
1 'polypeptide(L)' 'MAFEGLSDRLQATMQKIKGKGKVTEADIKAMMREVRLALLEADVNFKVV' A
#
# COMPACT_ATOMS: atom_id res chain seq x y z
N MET A 1 -1.19 8.85 16.74
CA MET A 1 -0.76 7.46 17.09
C MET A 1 -0.25 6.75 15.84
N ALA A 2 0.72 5.84 15.93
CA ALA A 2 1.35 5.18 14.75
C ALA A 2 0.34 4.51 13.79
N PHE A 3 -0.83 4.14 14.30
CA PHE A 3 -1.92 3.51 13.56
C PHE A 3 -2.75 4.48 12.68
N GLU A 4 -2.78 5.76 13.02
CA GLU A 4 -3.54 6.77 12.24
C GLU A 4 -2.85 7.05 10.90
N GLY A 5 -1.53 7.23 10.89
CA GLY A 5 -0.77 7.47 9.66
C GLY A 5 -0.78 6.30 8.68
N LEU A 6 -0.88 5.06 9.19
CA LEU A 6 -1.04 3.86 8.36
C LEU A 6 -2.44 3.81 7.72
N SER A 7 -3.47 4.15 8.50
CA SER A 7 -4.86 4.14 8.04
C SER A 7 -5.06 5.13 6.89
N ASP A 8 -4.52 6.34 7.01
CA ASP A 8 -4.60 7.38 5.97
C ASP A 8 -3.88 6.96 4.67
N ARG A 9 -2.69 6.35 4.78
CA ARG A 9 -1.94 5.84 3.61
C ARG A 9 -2.68 4.70 2.92
N LEU A 10 -3.26 3.77 3.68
CA LEU A 10 -4.07 2.68 3.13
C LEU A 10 -5.32 3.22 2.41
N GLN A 11 -6.01 4.19 3.01
CA GLN A 11 -7.21 4.78 2.44
C GLN A 11 -6.92 5.52 1.13
N ALA A 12 -5.82 6.30 1.08
CA ALA A 12 -5.38 6.98 -0.14
C ALA A 12 -4.99 6.00 -1.26
N THR A 13 -4.34 4.89 -0.91
CA THR A 13 -3.96 3.85 -1.87
C THR A 13 -5.19 3.14 -2.44
N MET A 14 -6.17 2.83 -1.58
CA MET A 14 -7.44 2.23 -1.99
C MET A 14 -8.24 3.15 -2.92
N GLN A 15 -8.24 4.47 -2.67
CA GLN A 15 -8.89 5.45 -3.54
C GLN A 15 -8.27 5.49 -4.94
N LYS A 16 -6.94 5.37 -5.06
CA LYS A 16 -6.23 5.32 -6.36
C LYS A 16 -6.63 4.11 -7.20
N ILE A 17 -7.01 3.00 -6.57
CA ILE A 17 -7.47 1.79 -7.28
C ILE A 17 -8.96 1.89 -7.61
N LYS A 18 -9.78 2.39 -6.68
CA LYS A 18 -11.25 2.43 -6.83
C LYS A 18 -11.72 3.27 -8.03
N GLY A 19 -10.90 4.21 -8.51
CA GLY A 19 -11.16 5.04 -9.70
C GLY A 19 -10.60 4.50 -11.02
N LYS A 20 -9.76 3.45 -11.01
CA LYS A 20 -9.20 2.85 -12.22
C LYS A 20 -10.13 1.74 -12.72
N GLY A 21 -10.92 2.02 -13.76
CA GLY A 21 -11.88 1.07 -14.36
C GLY A 21 -11.25 -0.24 -14.86
N LYS A 22 -9.92 -0.31 -15.03
CA LYS A 22 -9.13 -1.54 -15.15
C LYS A 22 -7.79 -1.36 -14.44
N VAL A 23 -7.40 -2.34 -13.65
CA VAL A 23 -6.08 -2.41 -13.01
C VAL A 23 -5.20 -3.29 -13.90
N THR A 24 -4.03 -2.78 -14.29
CA THR A 24 -3.06 -3.56 -15.08
C THR A 24 -2.07 -4.30 -14.17
N GLU A 25 -1.43 -5.36 -14.65
CA GLU A 25 -0.36 -6.03 -13.90
C GLU A 25 0.78 -5.08 -13.52
N ALA A 26 1.07 -4.10 -14.37
CA ALA A 26 2.07 -3.08 -14.10
C ALA A 26 1.67 -2.20 -12.89
N ASP A 27 0.40 -1.82 -12.78
CA ASP A 27 -0.13 -1.08 -11.63
C ASP A 27 -0.03 -1.90 -10.35
N ILE A 28 -0.40 -3.19 -10.40
CA ILE A 28 -0.31 -4.10 -9.24
C ILE A 28 1.13 -4.24 -8.78
N LYS A 29 2.07 -4.46 -9.72
CA LYS A 29 3.49 -4.64 -9.40
C LYS A 29 4.11 -3.39 -8.78
N ALA A 30 3.73 -2.21 -9.28
CA ALA A 30 4.15 -0.93 -8.70
C ALA A 30 3.60 -0.75 -7.28
N MET A 31 2.30 -1.01 -7.09
CA MET A 31 1.67 -0.93 -5.78
C MET A 31 2.25 -1.89 -4.75
N MET A 32 2.48 -3.15 -5.13
CA MET A 32 3.04 -4.16 -4.23
C MET A 32 4.45 -3.78 -3.75
N ARG A 33 5.20 -3.03 -4.55
CA ARG A 33 6.52 -2.50 -4.18
C ARG A 33 6.41 -1.35 -3.19
N GLU A 34 5.47 -0.43 -3.38
CA GLU A 34 5.18 0.66 -2.44
C GLU A 34 4.67 0.12 -1.09
N VAL A 35 3.75 -0.85 -1.11
CA VAL A 35 3.24 -1.51 0.09
C VAL A 35 4.37 -2.20 0.85
N ARG A 36 5.26 -2.91 0.15
CA ARG A 36 6.47 -3.51 0.75
C ARG A 36 7.32 -2.48 1.48
N LEU A 37 7.63 -1.36 0.84
CA LEU A 37 8.44 -0.31 1.45
C LEU A 37 7.74 0.33 2.66
N ALA A 38 6.44 0.61 2.55
CA ALA A 38 5.66 1.20 3.64
C ALA A 38 5.57 0.27 4.86
N LEU A 39 5.48 -1.05 4.65
CA LEU A 39 5.50 -2.04 5.73
C LEU A 39 6.86 -2.11 6.43
N LEU A 40 7.96 -1.92 5.69
CA LEU A 40 9.30 -1.87 6.27
C LEU A 40 9.56 -0.59 7.06
N GLU A 41 9.07 0.55 6.58
CA GLU A 41 9.14 1.83 7.29
C GLU A 41 8.33 1.82 8.60
N ALA A 42 7.25 1.04 8.66
CA ALA A 42 6.38 0.93 9.82
C ALA A 42 6.84 -0.11 10.86
N ASP A 43 8.07 -0.61 10.74
CA ASP A 43 8.70 -1.60 11.63
C ASP A 43 7.91 -2.93 11.70
N VAL A 44 7.29 -3.31 10.59
CA VAL A 44 6.50 -4.55 10.47
C VAL A 44 7.43 -5.70 10.07
N ASN A 45 7.30 -6.83 10.76
CA ASN A 45 8.16 -8.00 10.57
C ASN A 45 8.13 -8.51 9.11
N PHE A 46 9.30 -8.55 8.46
CA PHE A 46 9.51 -8.92 7.05
C PHE A 46 8.94 -10.30 6.68
N LYS A 47 8.71 -11.19 7.66
CA LYS A 47 8.13 -12.53 7.45
C LYS A 47 6.68 -12.52 6.95
N VAL A 48 5.96 -11.41 7.08
CA VAL A 48 4.54 -11.28 6.70
C VAL A 48 4.38 -10.71 5.28
N VAL A 49 5.48 -10.43 4.57
CA VAL A 49 5.53 -9.64 3.33
C VAL A 49 5.88 -10.47 2.10
#